data_AF-A0A524Q5J8-F1
#
_entry.id   AF-A0A524Q5J8-F1
#
_cell.length_a   1.000
_cell.length_b   1.000
_cell.length_c   1.000
_cell.angle_alpha   90.00
_cell.angle_beta   90.00
_cell.angle_gamma   90.00
#
_symmetry.space_group_name_H-M   'P 1'
#
loop_
_entity.id
_entity.type
_entity.pdbx_description
1 polymer ?
#
loop_
_entity_poly.entity_id
_entity_poly.type
_entity_poly.pdbx_seq_one_letter_code
_entity_poly.pdbx_strand_id
1 'polypeptide(L)'
;DKTVIGKRVTVGHGAMIHNAVIGDFATIGMRATISDFTEIGEWALVAEQALVTRKQIVPSGKIFAGVPATELGEMKEKNRIEWSLAKQVYVDLAKRYRNDCVLIG
;
A
#
# COMPACT_ATOMS: atom_id res chain seq x y z
N ASP A 1 -9.74 -9.14 15.62
CA ASP A 1 -9.12 -7.83 15.33
C ASP A 1 -7.63 -8.02 15.08
N LYS A 2 -7.24 -8.13 13.80
CA LYS A 2 -5.85 -8.35 13.39
C LYS A 2 -5.61 -7.59 12.10
N THR A 3 -4.48 -6.89 12.01
CA THR A 3 -3.96 -6.37 10.74
C THR A 3 -2.94 -7.35 10.19
N VAL A 4 -3.09 -7.73 8.92
CA VAL A 4 -2.17 -8.61 8.20
C VAL A 4 -1.64 -7.85 6.99
N ILE A 5 -0.32 -7.76 6.86
CA ILE A 5 0.34 -7.11 5.73
C ILE A 5 1.21 -8.14 5.03
N GLY A 6 0.98 -8.32 3.73
CA GLY A 6 1.72 -9.23 2.87
C GLY A 6 3.14 -8.78 2.57
N LYS A 7 3.80 -9.52 1.68
CA LYS A 7 5.16 -9.25 1.22
C LYS A 7 5.18 -8.10 0.22
N ARG A 8 6.26 -7.31 0.23
CA ARG A 8 6.49 -6.22 -0.73
C ARG A 8 5.35 -5.17 -0.78
N VAL A 9 4.59 -5.02 0.30
CA VAL A 9 3.59 -3.96 0.42
C VAL A 9 4.28 -2.61 0.58
N THR A 10 3.75 -1.58 -0.08
CA THR A 10 4.14 -0.19 0.18
C THR A 10 3.07 0.46 1.02
N VAL A 11 3.43 0.94 2.21
CA VAL A 11 2.56 1.77 3.05
C VAL A 11 3.05 3.21 2.93
N GLY A 12 2.28 4.04 2.25
CA GLY A 12 2.61 5.44 1.98
C GLY A 12 2.63 6.29 3.25
N HIS A 13 3.32 7.43 3.16
CA HIS A 13 3.49 8.36 4.26
C HIS A 13 2.15 8.76 4.90
N GLY A 14 2.04 8.55 6.22
CA GLY A 14 0.84 8.90 6.98
C GLY A 14 -0.41 8.11 6.62
N ALA A 15 -0.30 6.97 5.92
CA ALA A 15 -1.43 6.06 5.72
C ALA A 15 -1.87 5.42 7.05
N MET A 16 -3.17 5.18 7.19
CA MET A 16 -3.75 4.52 8.35
C MET A 16 -4.36 3.17 7.94
N ILE A 17 -4.04 2.12 8.71
CA ILE A 17 -4.53 0.76 8.47
C ILE A 17 -5.09 0.21 9.77
N HIS A 18 -6.36 -0.20 9.77
CA HIS A 18 -7.03 -0.67 10.98
C HIS A 18 -7.82 -1.97 10.69
N ASN A 19 -7.44 -3.07 11.34
CA ASN A 19 -8.10 -4.39 11.21
C ASN A 19 -8.30 -4.89 9.77
N ALA A 20 -7.28 -4.72 8.92
CA ALA A 20 -7.34 -5.03 7.50
C ALA A 20 -6.41 -6.18 7.10
N VAL A 21 -6.75 -6.86 6.01
CA VAL A 21 -5.87 -7.80 5.31
C VAL A 21 -5.37 -7.14 4.04
N ILE A 22 -4.05 -7.04 3.88
CA ILE A 22 -3.39 -6.46 2.71
C ILE A 22 -2.54 -7.55 2.05
N GLY A 23 -2.88 -7.86 0.80
CA GLY A 23 -2.20 -8.86 -0.02
C GLY A 23 -0.82 -8.42 -0.49
N ASP A 24 -0.07 -9.38 -1.03
CA ASP A 24 1.29 -9.15 -1.49
C ASP A 24 1.35 -8.07 -2.58
N PHE A 25 2.46 -7.33 -2.63
CA PHE A 25 2.75 -6.28 -3.61
C PHE A 25 1.76 -5.10 -3.65
N ALA A 26 0.74 -5.07 -2.79
CA ALA A 26 -0.21 -3.97 -2.73
C ALA A 26 0.49 -2.63 -2.41
N THR A 27 -0.15 -1.54 -2.81
CA THR A 27 0.30 -0.18 -2.54
C THR A 27 -0.81 0.62 -1.88
N ILE A 28 -0.55 1.10 -0.68
CA ILE A 28 -1.42 2.03 0.06
C ILE A 28 -0.83 3.42 -0.13
N GLY A 29 -1.56 4.28 -0.83
CA GLY A 29 -1.15 5.66 -1.11
C GLY A 29 -0.96 6.48 0.17
N MET A 30 -0.18 7.56 0.08
CA MET A 30 0.05 8.42 1.23
C MET A 30 -1.27 9.00 1.75
N ARG A 31 -1.40 9.06 3.08
CA ARG A 31 -2.61 9.51 3.78
C ARG A 31 -3.90 8.76 3.42
N ALA A 32 -3.83 7.61 2.76
CA ALA A 32 -5.00 6.76 2.57
C ALA A 32 -5.42 6.13 3.91
N THR A 33 -6.72 5.89 4.07
CA THR A 33 -7.30 5.23 5.23
C THR A 33 -7.93 3.91 4.82
N ILE A 34 -7.46 2.83 5.44
CA ILE A 34 -7.95 1.46 5.26
C ILE A 34 -8.69 1.07 6.54
N SER A 35 -10.02 1.03 6.46
CA SER A 35 -10.92 0.85 7.62
C SER A 35 -11.11 -0.62 8.02
N ASP A 36 -11.94 -0.85 9.03
CA ASP A 36 -12.11 -2.17 9.65
C ASP A 36 -12.56 -3.26 8.67
N PHE A 37 -11.98 -4.43 8.81
CA PHE A 37 -12.37 -5.67 8.12
C PHE A 37 -12.31 -5.55 6.59
N THR A 38 -11.47 -4.66 6.06
CA THR A 38 -11.26 -4.53 4.62
C THR A 38 -10.26 -5.55 4.10
N GLU A 39 -10.41 -5.93 2.84
CA GLU A 39 -9.48 -6.78 2.13
C GLU A 39 -8.91 -6.02 0.93
N ILE A 40 -7.58 -5.88 0.89
CA ILE A 40 -6.85 -5.28 -0.21
C ILE A 40 -6.09 -6.40 -0.92
N GLY A 41 -6.45 -6.66 -2.18
CA GLY A 41 -5.92 -7.77 -2.95
C GLY A 41 -4.45 -7.61 -3.36
N GLU A 42 -3.87 -8.69 -3.87
CA GLU A 42 -2.50 -8.69 -4.40
C GLU A 42 -2.38 -7.66 -5.53
N TRP A 43 -1.31 -6.87 -5.54
CA TRP A 43 -1.11 -5.80 -6.55
C TRP A 43 -2.20 -4.72 -6.61
N ALA A 44 -3.14 -4.70 -5.66
CA ALA A 44 -4.10 -3.62 -5.57
C ALA A 44 -3.39 -2.29 -5.23
N LEU A 45 -3.93 -1.20 -5.72
CA LEU A 45 -3.49 0.14 -5.40
C LEU A 45 -4.64 0.95 -4.82
N VAL A 46 -4.44 1.48 -3.62
CA VAL A 46 -5.31 2.49 -3.02
C VAL A 46 -4.62 3.83 -3.23
N ALA A 47 -5.25 4.76 -3.93
CA ALA A 47 -4.68 6.05 -4.25
C ALA A 47 -4.48 6.91 -2.99
N GLU A 48 -3.67 7.96 -3.14
CA GLU A 48 -3.40 8.92 -2.07
C GLU A 48 -4.70 9.55 -1.57
N GLN A 49 -4.78 9.79 -0.26
CA GLN A 49 -5.95 10.36 0.43
C GLN A 49 -7.28 9.57 0.27
N ALA A 50 -7.27 8.37 -0.30
CA ALA A 50 -8.48 7.58 -0.47
C ALA A 50 -8.97 6.96 0.86
N LEU A 51 -10.28 6.78 1.01
CA LEU A 51 -10.91 6.11 2.14
C LEU A 51 -11.55 4.79 1.70
N VAL A 52 -10.90 3.68 2.01
CA VAL A 52 -11.50 2.34 1.88
C VAL A 52 -12.35 2.10 3.12
N THR A 53 -13.66 2.08 2.94
CA THR A 53 -14.64 2.02 4.03
C THR A 53 -14.77 0.62 4.62
N ARG A 54 -15.35 0.51 5.83
CA ARG A 54 -15.46 -0.76 6.57
C ARG A 54 -16.04 -1.89 5.71
N LYS A 55 -15.41 -3.06 5.76
CA LYS A 55 -15.75 -4.28 4.99
C LYS A 55 -15.65 -4.14 3.47
N GLN A 56 -15.12 -3.04 2.95
CA GLN A 56 -14.90 -2.89 1.53
C GLN A 56 -13.75 -3.79 1.06
N ILE A 57 -13.93 -4.36 -0.13
CA ILE A 57 -12.93 -5.19 -0.81
C ILE A 57 -12.36 -4.38 -1.97
N VAL A 58 -11.03 -4.30 -2.05
CA VAL A 58 -10.29 -3.82 -3.22
C VAL A 58 -9.70 -5.05 -3.91
N PRO A 59 -10.24 -5.51 -5.05
CA PRO A 59 -9.79 -6.75 -5.68
C PRO A 59 -8.32 -6.68 -6.13
N SER A 60 -7.71 -7.86 -6.30
CA SER A 60 -6.33 -7.97 -6.77
C SER A 60 -6.13 -7.25 -8.10
N GLY A 61 -5.05 -6.47 -8.20
CA GLY A 61 -4.71 -5.71 -9.39
C GLY A 61 -5.68 -4.60 -9.74
N LYS A 62 -6.58 -4.18 -8.85
CA LYS A 62 -7.46 -3.02 -9.06
C LYS A 62 -6.90 -1.76 -8.42
N ILE A 63 -7.28 -0.63 -8.99
CA ILE A 63 -6.91 0.70 -8.52
C ILE A 63 -8.17 1.35 -7.97
N PHE A 64 -8.12 1.79 -6.71
CA PHE A 64 -9.24 2.46 -6.03
C PHE A 64 -8.82 3.86 -5.58
N ALA A 65 -9.72 4.84 -5.69
CA ALA A 65 -9.45 6.23 -5.33
C ALA A 65 -10.70 6.96 -4.81
N GLY A 66 -10.53 8.05 -4.07
CA GLY A 66 -11.62 8.90 -3.58
C GLY A 66 -12.09 8.60 -2.15
N VAL A 67 -13.11 9.34 -1.70
CA VAL A 67 -13.71 9.25 -0.37
C VAL A 67 -15.25 9.25 -0.52
N PRO A 68 -15.93 8.10 -0.42
CA PRO A 68 -15.36 6.75 -0.29
C PRO A 68 -14.61 6.31 -1.55
N ALA A 69 -13.67 5.37 -1.40
CA ALA A 69 -12.87 4.88 -2.50
C ALA A 69 -13.71 4.05 -3.47
N THR A 70 -13.57 4.28 -4.77
CA THR A 70 -14.23 3.52 -5.83
C THR A 70 -13.21 3.03 -6.84
N GLU A 71 -13.57 1.99 -7.61
CA GLU A 71 -12.70 1.48 -8.68
C GLU A 71 -12.46 2.57 -9.73
N LEU A 72 -11.19 2.89 -9.94
CA LEU A 72 -10.70 3.79 -10.98
C LEU A 72 -10.19 3.02 -12.21
N GLY A 73 -9.75 1.78 -12.02
CA GLY A 73 -9.26 0.94 -13.10
C GLY A 73 -8.40 -0.21 -12.63
N GLU A 74 -7.46 -0.63 -13.47
CA GLU A 74 -6.64 -1.83 -13.26
C GLU A 74 -5.13 -1.54 -13.32
N MET A 75 -4.38 -2.33 -12.56
CA MET A 75 -2.93 -2.35 -12.49
C MET A 75 -2.38 -3.10 -13.71
N LYS A 76 -1.94 -2.33 -14.71
CA LYS A 76 -1.34 -2.88 -15.94
C LYS A 76 0.06 -3.44 -15.68
N GLU A 77 0.50 -4.34 -16.55
CA GLU A 77 1.80 -5.00 -16.41
C GLU A 77 2.97 -4.01 -16.34
N LYS A 78 2.96 -2.99 -17.21
CA LYS A 78 3.95 -1.90 -17.17
C LYS A 78 4.04 -1.25 -15.78
N ASN A 79 2.89 -0.99 -15.14
CA ASN A 79 2.86 -0.41 -13.81
C ASN A 79 3.44 -1.38 -12.77
N ARG A 80 3.20 -2.70 -12.88
CA ARG A 80 3.77 -3.69 -11.93
C ARG A 80 5.29 -3.73 -11.98
N ILE A 81 5.88 -3.61 -13.17
CA ILE A 81 7.33 -3.52 -13.35
C ILE A 81 7.86 -2.25 -12.68
N GLU A 82 7.28 -1.09 -12.98
CA GLU A 82 7.69 0.20 -12.38
C GLU A 82 7.56 0.18 -10.84
N TRP A 83 6.44 -0.33 -10.32
CA TRP A 83 6.20 -0.45 -8.89
C TRP A 83 7.14 -1.46 -8.21
N SER A 84 7.55 -2.53 -8.89
CA SER A 84 8.55 -3.46 -8.36
C SER A 84 9.88 -2.77 -8.11
N LEU A 85 10.31 -1.93 -9.06
CA LEU A 85 11.53 -1.13 -8.92
C LEU A 85 11.41 -0.12 -7.78
N ALA A 86 10.29 0.60 -7.69
CA ALA A 86 10.03 1.54 -6.60
C ALA A 86 10.05 0.87 -5.22
N LYS A 87 9.50 -0.34 -5.10
CA LYS A 87 9.55 -1.15 -3.86
C LYS A 87 10.99 -1.56 -3.52
N GLN A 88 11.80 -1.89 -4.52
CA GLN A 88 13.20 -2.25 -4.31
C GLN A 88 14.02 -1.06 -3.76
N VAL A 89 13.73 0.17 -4.18
CA VAL A 89 14.36 1.38 -3.64
C VAL A 89 14.23 1.44 -2.11
N TYR A 90 13.04 1.17 -1.55
CA TYR A 90 12.86 1.18 -0.09
C TYR A 90 13.60 0.05 0.63
N VAL A 91 13.73 -1.12 0.01
CA VAL A 91 14.56 -2.22 0.56
C VAL A 91 16.03 -1.79 0.61
N ASP A 92 16.51 -1.11 -0.44
CA ASP A 92 17.90 -0.68 -0.52
C ASP A 92 18.17 0.52 0.40
N LEU A 93 17.23 1.45 0.53
CA LEU A 93 17.29 2.52 1.53
C LEU A 93 17.34 1.98 2.96
N ALA A 94 16.52 0.97 3.28
CA ALA A 94 16.53 0.34 4.60
C ALA A 94 17.88 -0.30 4.92
N LYS A 95 18.51 -0.97 3.94
CA LYS A 95 19.88 -1.51 4.09
C LYS A 95 20.90 -0.39 4.28
N ARG A 96 20.83 0.66 3.45
CA ARG A 96 21.74 1.80 3.50
C ARG A 96 21.68 2.51 4.84
N TYR A 97 20.48 2.90 5.29
CA TYR A 97 20.32 3.63 6.55
C TYR A 97 20.66 2.79 7.78
N ARG A 98 20.54 1.47 7.71
CA ARG A 98 21.04 0.60 8.78
C ARG A 98 22.57 0.69 8.96
N ASN A 99 23.32 0.92 7.88
CA ASN A 99 24.78 0.89 7.89
C ASN A 99 25.41 2.29 7.97
N ASP A 100 24.79 3.26 7.32
CA ASP A 100 25.42 4.56 7.03
C ASP A 100 24.88 5.70 7.92
N CYS A 101 23.76 5.50 8.63
CA CYS A 101 23.21 6.56 9.46
C CYS A 101 24.07 6.78 10.70
N VAL A 102 24.54 8.02 10.86
CA VAL A 102 25.25 8.50 12.05
C VAL A 102 24.39 9.49 12.81
N LEU A 103 24.51 9.48 14.14
CA LEU A 103 23.90 10.52 14.98
C LEU A 103 24.60 11.84 14.68
N ILE A 104 23.84 12.85 14.26
CA ILE A 104 24.33 14.22 14.21
C ILE A 104 23.92 14.86 15.53
N GLY A 105 24.93 15.21 16.34
CA GLY A 105 24.76 15.94 17.60
C GLY A 105 24.48 17.41 17.39
#